data_AF-A0A3N0XIS3-F1
#
_entry.id   AF-A0A3N0XIS3-F1
#
_cell.length_a   1.000
_cell.length_b   1.000
_cell.length_c   1.000
_cell.angle_alpha   90.00
_cell.angle_beta   90.00
_cell.angle_gamma   90.00
#
_symmetry.space_group_name_H-M   'P 1'
#
loop_
_entity.id
_entity.type
_entity.pdbx_description
1 polymer ?
#
loop_
_entity_poly.entity_id
_entity_poly.type
_entity_poly.pdbx_seq_one_letter_code
_entity_poly.pdbx_strand_id
1 'polypeptide(L)'
;MTYNSLTKQKEPLVLAQERIASWYSCGPTVYDHAHLGHACSYVRFDILQRILSKLFGINVIHVMVITDIDDKIIQRSLEENISPTVLARMHEEEFKKDMQALRVLPPAVYMRVTDNIPQIVAFIERIIRNGHAYVTNQGNVYFNTQSIGSRYGKLVNLGGVVGEQGVQDKRDPRDFALWKASKPHEPHWDSPWGQGRPGWHIECSTIASSVFGSQLDIHSGGIDLAFPHHENEIAQSEAYHQCEQWGNYFLHSAIDYSDASMNEARSTLSTISAFCHNAQAYMQGHLQCQPIDEGILWERLCATQTSVRKVLSDDFDTPKAVDAIMSLIHHGNCQLQPVTKVHGPRSPVVFGAMLSYVREIMGVFGVDLLDTKSQNYLLDRTMAHE
;
A
#
# COMPACT_ATOMS: atom_id res chain seq x y z
N MET A 1 -5.56 -3.01 16.35
CA MET A 1 -6.76 -2.42 15.74
C MET A 1 -6.37 -1.89 14.37
N THR A 2 -7.28 -1.93 13.41
CA THR A 2 -7.15 -1.31 12.09
C THR A 2 -8.49 -0.70 11.72
N TYR A 3 -8.49 0.45 11.04
CA TYR A 3 -9.69 0.99 10.42
C TYR A 3 -10.04 0.11 9.22
N ASN A 4 -11.24 -0.47 9.24
CA ASN A 4 -11.76 -1.27 8.14
C ASN A 4 -12.78 -0.46 7.36
N SER A 5 -12.53 -0.26 6.07
CA SER A 5 -13.44 0.50 5.20
C SER A 5 -14.79 -0.20 5.00
N LEU A 6 -14.82 -1.52 5.19
CA LEU A 6 -16.04 -2.32 5.11
C LEU A 6 -17.02 -1.99 6.26
N THR A 7 -16.51 -1.87 7.49
CA THR A 7 -17.32 -1.58 8.68
C THR A 7 -17.34 -0.10 9.05
N LYS A 8 -16.45 0.70 8.44
CA LYS A 8 -16.24 2.14 8.69
C LYS A 8 -15.87 2.44 10.14
N GLN A 9 -15.19 1.48 10.78
CA GLN A 9 -14.80 1.53 12.18
C GLN A 9 -13.42 0.90 12.38
N LYS A 10 -12.80 1.23 13.51
CA LYS A 10 -11.61 0.53 13.98
C LYS A 10 -12.01 -0.79 14.64
N GLU A 11 -11.37 -1.87 14.23
CA GLU A 11 -11.63 -3.21 14.74
C GLU A 11 -10.32 -4.00 14.93
N PRO A 12 -10.31 -5.06 15.76
CA PRO A 12 -9.14 -5.92 15.88
C PRO A 12 -8.81 -6.56 14.53
N LEU A 13 -7.52 -6.54 14.14
CA LEU A 13 -7.04 -7.28 12.97
C LEU A 13 -6.85 -8.75 13.39
N VAL A 14 -7.80 -9.60 13.03
CA VAL A 14 -7.83 -11.03 13.34
C VAL A 14 -7.56 -11.80 12.06
N LEU A 15 -6.44 -12.51 12.02
CA LEU A 15 -6.02 -13.28 10.86
C LEU A 15 -6.70 -14.65 10.86
N ALA A 16 -7.06 -15.14 9.67
CA ALA A 16 -7.64 -16.47 9.50
C ALA A 16 -6.67 -17.58 9.94
N GLN A 17 -5.36 -17.39 9.70
CA GLN A 17 -4.30 -18.27 10.15
C GLN A 17 -3.39 -17.54 11.14
N GLU A 18 -3.04 -18.21 12.25
CA GLU A 18 -2.18 -17.62 13.26
C GLU A 18 -0.84 -17.14 12.64
N ARG A 19 -0.54 -15.85 12.83
CA ARG A 19 0.69 -15.17 12.36
C ARG A 19 0.91 -15.18 10.85
N ILE A 20 -0.09 -15.52 10.03
CA ILE A 20 0.00 -15.45 8.57
C ILE A 20 -1.12 -14.56 8.06
N ALA A 21 -0.78 -13.49 7.34
CA ALA A 21 -1.75 -12.60 6.73
C ALA A 21 -1.78 -12.83 5.21
N SER A 22 -2.94 -13.21 4.67
CA SER A 22 -3.19 -13.13 3.22
C SER A 22 -3.48 -11.69 2.82
N TRP A 23 -2.62 -11.11 1.97
CA TRP A 23 -2.75 -9.72 1.56
C TRP A 23 -2.80 -9.64 0.03
N TYR A 24 -3.89 -9.08 -0.50
CA TYR A 24 -4.00 -8.74 -1.91
C TYR A 24 -4.09 -7.23 -2.13
N SER A 25 -3.34 -6.68 -3.10
CA SER A 25 -3.40 -5.26 -3.45
C SER A 25 -3.64 -5.04 -4.94
N CYS A 26 -4.48 -4.07 -5.28
CA CYS A 26 -4.55 -3.57 -6.64
C CYS A 26 -3.23 -2.87 -7.01
N GLY A 27 -2.60 -3.32 -8.08
CA GLY A 27 -1.40 -2.68 -8.63
C GLY A 27 -1.73 -1.71 -9.76
N PRO A 28 -0.71 -1.25 -10.50
CA PRO A 28 -0.86 -0.22 -11.51
C PRO A 28 -1.49 -0.77 -12.80
N THR A 29 -2.23 0.11 -13.49
CA THR A 29 -2.43 -0.01 -14.94
C THR A 29 -1.19 0.54 -15.63
N VAL A 30 -0.44 -0.32 -16.33
CA VAL A 30 0.89 0.02 -16.87
C VAL A 30 0.81 0.69 -18.25
N TYR A 31 0.19 1.88 -18.30
CA TYR A 31 0.07 2.68 -19.52
C TYR A 31 0.92 3.96 -19.52
N ASP A 32 1.44 4.37 -18.37
CA ASP A 32 2.24 5.57 -18.18
C ASP A 32 3.08 5.43 -16.89
N HIS A 33 3.95 6.40 -16.62
CA HIS A 33 4.73 6.49 -15.39
C HIS A 33 3.85 6.56 -14.15
N ALA A 34 4.32 5.96 -13.05
CA ALA A 34 3.61 6.02 -11.77
C ALA A 34 3.59 7.46 -11.24
N HIS A 35 2.41 8.07 -11.18
CA HIS A 35 2.28 9.38 -10.57
C HIS A 35 2.40 9.31 -9.03
N LEU A 36 2.73 10.44 -8.41
CA LEU A 36 2.98 10.55 -6.97
C LEU A 36 1.86 9.96 -6.10
N GLY A 37 0.60 10.13 -6.49
CA GLY A 37 -0.55 9.56 -5.78
C GLY A 37 -0.52 8.03 -5.62
N HIS A 38 -0.15 7.30 -6.68
CA HIS A 38 -0.01 5.84 -6.64
C HIS A 38 1.18 5.46 -5.77
N ALA A 39 2.32 6.13 -5.97
CA ALA A 39 3.53 5.91 -5.19
C ALA A 39 3.28 6.10 -3.67
N CYS A 40 2.56 7.16 -3.28
CA CYS A 40 2.19 7.40 -1.87
C CYS A 40 1.38 6.24 -1.28
N SER A 41 0.48 5.65 -2.04
CA SER A 41 -0.33 4.51 -1.58
C SER A 41 0.54 3.26 -1.37
N TYR A 42 1.42 2.94 -2.32
CA TYR A 42 2.33 1.80 -2.18
C TYR A 42 3.33 1.96 -1.02
N VAL A 43 3.86 3.17 -0.81
CA VAL A 43 4.73 3.46 0.35
C VAL A 43 3.97 3.28 1.67
N ARG A 44 2.72 3.72 1.76
CA ARG A 44 1.92 3.51 2.97
C ARG A 44 1.66 2.03 3.24
N PHE A 45 1.27 1.26 2.23
CA PHE A 45 1.06 -0.18 2.40
C PHE A 45 2.35 -0.92 2.74
N ASP A 46 3.50 -0.51 2.20
CA ASP A 46 4.81 -1.01 2.61
C ASP A 46 5.10 -0.74 4.10
N ILE A 47 4.82 0.47 4.59
CA ILE A 47 4.97 0.79 6.02
C ILE A 47 4.10 -0.14 6.88
N LEU A 48 2.84 -0.37 6.48
CA LEU A 48 1.95 -1.28 7.19
C LEU A 48 2.48 -2.72 7.16
N GLN A 49 2.93 -3.22 6.00
CA GLN A 49 3.57 -4.53 5.87
C GLN A 49 4.81 -4.66 6.76
N ARG A 50 5.65 -3.63 6.83
CA ARG A 50 6.83 -3.58 7.71
C ARG A 50 6.45 -3.58 9.19
N ILE A 51 5.40 -2.86 9.58
CA ILE A 51 4.91 -2.87 10.97
C ILE A 51 4.43 -4.27 11.34
N LEU A 52 3.58 -4.89 10.52
CA LEU A 52 3.07 -6.24 10.76
C LEU A 52 4.20 -7.26 10.87
N SER A 53 5.14 -7.24 9.92
CA SER A 53 6.24 -8.21 9.87
C SER A 53 7.30 -7.98 10.93
N LYS A 54 7.85 -6.77 11.05
CA LYS A 54 9.01 -6.49 11.92
C LYS A 54 8.63 -6.27 13.38
N LEU A 55 7.46 -5.67 13.67
CA LEU A 55 7.08 -5.35 15.05
C LEU A 55 6.11 -6.37 15.66
N PHE A 56 5.25 -6.97 14.84
CA PHE A 56 4.23 -7.93 15.29
C PHE A 56 4.54 -9.38 14.91
N GLY A 57 5.62 -9.63 14.13
CA GLY A 57 6.06 -10.98 13.79
C GLY A 57 5.04 -11.75 12.92
N ILE A 58 4.29 -11.03 12.10
CA ILE A 58 3.31 -11.59 11.17
C ILE A 58 3.99 -11.85 9.82
N ASN A 59 3.88 -13.07 9.32
CA ASN A 59 4.30 -13.42 7.99
C ASN A 59 3.25 -12.94 6.98
N VAL A 60 3.60 -11.95 6.16
CA VAL A 60 2.68 -11.36 5.17
C VAL A 60 2.91 -12.04 3.81
N ILE A 61 1.88 -12.71 3.30
CA ILE A 61 1.87 -13.25 1.94
C ILE A 61 1.14 -12.23 1.06
N HIS A 62 1.93 -11.35 0.45
CA HIS A 62 1.41 -10.24 -0.36
C HIS A 62 1.43 -10.58 -1.85
N VAL A 63 0.29 -10.47 -2.53
CA VAL A 63 0.15 -10.58 -3.99
C VAL A 63 -0.38 -9.27 -4.56
N MET A 64 0.19 -8.86 -5.70
CA MET A 64 -0.22 -7.67 -6.43
C MET A 64 -0.51 -8.01 -7.89
N VAL A 65 -1.64 -7.52 -8.41
CA VAL A 65 -1.92 -7.59 -9.84
C VAL A 65 -1.18 -6.48 -10.59
N ILE A 66 -0.75 -6.76 -11.81
CA ILE A 66 -0.35 -5.76 -12.81
C ILE A 66 -1.41 -5.78 -13.91
N THR A 67 -2.16 -4.69 -14.05
CA THR A 67 -3.13 -4.54 -15.15
C THR A 67 -2.36 -4.17 -16.41
N ASP A 68 -2.02 -5.18 -17.21
CA ASP A 68 -1.25 -5.08 -18.46
C ASP A 68 -2.13 -5.16 -19.72
N ILE A 69 -3.45 -5.08 -19.54
CA ILE A 69 -4.43 -4.88 -20.61
C ILE A 69 -5.56 -3.98 -20.08
N ASP A 70 -5.79 -2.83 -20.73
CA ASP A 70 -6.87 -1.89 -20.38
C ASP A 70 -7.14 -0.95 -21.56
N ASP A 71 -8.29 -0.28 -21.56
CA ASP A 71 -8.65 0.77 -22.53
C ASP A 71 -7.55 1.85 -22.63
N LYS A 72 -6.95 2.25 -21.50
CA LYS A 72 -5.87 3.24 -21.46
C LYS A 72 -4.58 2.75 -22.12
N ILE A 73 -4.24 1.47 -21.92
CA ILE A 73 -3.05 0.84 -22.54
C ILE A 73 -3.24 0.79 -24.05
N ILE A 74 -4.41 0.35 -24.51
CA ILE A 74 -4.74 0.27 -25.94
C ILE A 74 -4.66 1.66 -26.56
N GLN A 75 -5.31 2.65 -25.96
CA GLN A 75 -5.31 4.03 -26.46
C GLN A 75 -3.89 4.60 -26.53
N ARG A 76 -3.09 4.44 -25.47
CA ARG A 76 -1.71 4.95 -25.44
C ARG A 76 -0.81 4.26 -26.47
N SER A 77 -0.98 2.95 -26.65
CA SER A 77 -0.21 2.19 -27.64
C SER A 77 -0.44 2.69 -29.07
N LEU A 78 -1.66 3.14 -29.39
CA LEU A 78 -2.00 3.74 -30.68
C LEU A 78 -1.37 5.13 -30.85
N GLU A 79 -1.36 5.93 -29.79
CA GLU A 79 -0.74 7.27 -29.78
C GLU A 79 0.77 7.21 -29.98
N GLU A 80 1.43 6.24 -29.35
CA GLU A 80 2.90 6.05 -29.45
C GLU A 80 3.32 5.14 -30.61
N ASN A 81 2.37 4.54 -31.32
CA ASN A 81 2.62 3.58 -32.40
C ASN A 81 3.53 2.40 -31.98
N ILE A 82 3.24 1.83 -30.80
CA ILE A 82 3.92 0.66 -30.27
C ILE A 82 2.90 -0.42 -29.88
N SER A 83 3.34 -1.68 -29.79
CA SER A 83 2.47 -2.78 -29.36
C SER A 83 1.99 -2.55 -27.91
N PRO A 84 0.70 -2.77 -27.58
CA PRO A 84 0.17 -2.72 -26.20
C PRO A 84 1.01 -3.54 -25.21
N THR A 85 1.41 -4.75 -25.60
CA THR A 85 2.27 -5.61 -24.79
C THR A 85 3.64 -4.98 -24.52
N VAL A 86 4.24 -4.28 -25.49
CA VAL A 86 5.57 -3.67 -25.29
C VAL A 86 5.45 -2.46 -24.36
N LEU A 87 4.45 -1.59 -24.58
CA LEU A 87 4.14 -0.46 -23.70
C LEU A 87 3.96 -0.94 -22.24
N ALA A 88 3.09 -1.93 -22.05
CA ALA A 88 2.80 -2.49 -20.73
C ALA A 88 4.05 -3.04 -20.03
N ARG A 89 4.91 -3.75 -20.76
CA ARG A 89 6.16 -4.31 -20.22
C ARG A 89 7.15 -3.22 -19.83
N MET A 90 7.27 -2.17 -20.64
CA MET A 90 8.15 -1.04 -20.34
C MET A 90 7.73 -0.34 -19.05
N HIS A 91 6.45 0.03 -18.93
CA HIS A 91 5.95 0.71 -17.73
C HIS A 91 5.86 -0.21 -16.50
N GLU A 92 5.66 -1.52 -16.67
CA GLU A 92 5.79 -2.49 -15.57
C GLU A 92 7.21 -2.45 -14.96
N GLU A 93 8.25 -2.46 -15.80
CA GLU A 93 9.63 -2.43 -15.34
C GLU A 93 10.03 -1.06 -14.76
N GLU A 94 9.50 0.04 -15.31
CA GLU A 94 9.66 1.38 -14.72
C GLU A 94 9.00 1.45 -13.34
N PHE A 95 7.76 0.98 -13.22
CA PHE A 95 7.06 0.91 -11.94
C PHE A 95 7.87 0.16 -10.89
N LYS A 96 8.43 -1.01 -11.23
CA LYS A 96 9.27 -1.78 -10.30
C LYS A 96 10.54 -1.02 -9.90
N LYS A 97 11.17 -0.31 -10.83
CA LYS A 97 12.35 0.53 -10.56
C LYS A 97 11.99 1.69 -9.63
N ASP A 98 10.85 2.34 -9.84
CA ASP A 98 10.36 3.43 -8.99
C ASP A 98 10.06 2.92 -7.58
N MET A 99 9.38 1.78 -7.45
CA MET A 99 9.12 1.15 -6.15
C MET A 99 10.42 0.78 -5.43
N GLN A 100 11.40 0.25 -6.16
CA GLN A 100 12.73 -0.03 -5.62
C GLN A 100 13.46 1.25 -5.17
N ALA A 101 13.39 2.33 -5.95
CA ALA A 101 13.99 3.62 -5.60
C ALA A 101 13.34 4.24 -4.35
N LEU A 102 12.03 4.05 -4.19
CA LEU A 102 11.27 4.40 -2.99
C LEU A 102 11.43 3.39 -1.84
N ARG A 103 12.16 2.30 -2.07
CA ARG A 103 12.42 1.20 -1.12
C ARG A 103 11.17 0.50 -0.61
N VAL A 104 10.11 0.52 -1.40
CA VAL A 104 8.91 -0.29 -1.21
C VAL A 104 9.31 -1.76 -1.31
N LEU A 105 8.93 -2.58 -0.33
CA LEU A 105 9.14 -4.02 -0.42
C LEU A 105 8.30 -4.59 -1.57
N PRO A 106 8.87 -5.48 -2.40
CA PRO A 106 8.07 -6.14 -3.42
C PRO A 106 7.05 -7.10 -2.78
N PRO A 107 5.89 -7.31 -3.41
CA PRO A 107 5.00 -8.43 -3.09
C PRO A 107 5.75 -9.75 -3.28
N ALA A 108 5.23 -10.82 -2.68
CA ALA A 108 5.72 -12.17 -2.92
C ALA A 108 5.59 -12.55 -4.41
N VAL A 109 4.51 -12.11 -5.07
CA VAL A 109 4.27 -12.36 -6.49
C VAL A 109 3.58 -11.15 -7.13
N TYR A 110 4.09 -10.73 -8.29
CA TYR A 110 3.35 -9.91 -9.25
C TYR A 110 2.63 -10.82 -10.24
N MET A 111 1.31 -10.66 -10.38
CA MET A 111 0.50 -11.45 -11.32
C MET A 111 -0.09 -10.54 -12.39
N ARG A 112 0.12 -10.89 -13.66
CA ARG A 112 -0.40 -10.08 -14.77
C ARG A 112 -1.73 -10.58 -15.24
N VAL A 113 -2.54 -9.68 -15.75
CA VAL A 113 -3.88 -10.01 -16.25
C VAL A 113 -3.76 -10.91 -17.49
N THR A 114 -2.88 -10.56 -18.43
CA THR A 114 -2.72 -11.33 -19.67
C THR A 114 -2.22 -12.77 -19.43
N ASP A 115 -1.48 -13.00 -18.34
CA ASP A 115 -1.00 -14.33 -17.94
C ASP A 115 -2.11 -15.20 -17.29
N ASN A 116 -3.28 -14.62 -16.97
CA ASN A 116 -4.36 -15.28 -16.20
C ASN A 116 -5.72 -15.32 -16.95
N ILE A 117 -5.75 -15.07 -18.25
CA ILE A 117 -6.99 -15.03 -19.04
C ILE A 117 -7.82 -16.33 -18.94
N PRO A 118 -7.25 -17.55 -19.04
CA PRO A 118 -8.04 -18.77 -18.91
C PRO A 118 -8.76 -18.88 -17.56
N GLN A 119 -8.11 -18.45 -16.48
CA GLN A 119 -8.67 -18.42 -15.13
C GLN A 119 -9.80 -17.40 -15.05
N ILE A 120 -9.65 -16.24 -15.68
CA ILE A 120 -10.68 -15.19 -15.71
C ILE A 120 -11.92 -15.70 -16.45
N VAL A 121 -11.76 -16.33 -17.62
CA VAL A 121 -12.88 -16.93 -18.35
C VAL A 121 -13.61 -17.96 -17.49
N ALA A 122 -12.89 -18.88 -16.85
CA ALA A 122 -13.48 -19.89 -15.96
C ALA A 122 -14.19 -19.27 -14.74
N PHE A 123 -13.66 -18.16 -14.21
CA PHE A 123 -14.26 -17.42 -13.11
C PHE A 123 -15.60 -16.81 -13.53
N ILE A 124 -15.65 -16.17 -14.70
CA ILE A 124 -16.88 -15.60 -15.26
C ILE A 124 -17.91 -16.70 -15.54
N GLU A 125 -17.51 -17.83 -16.12
CA GLU A 125 -18.41 -18.98 -16.34
C GLU A 125 -19.04 -19.48 -15.04
N ARG A 126 -18.30 -19.47 -13.93
CA ARG A 126 -18.84 -19.83 -12.61
C ARG A 126 -19.82 -18.78 -12.10
N ILE A 127 -19.54 -17.48 -12.25
CA ILE A 127 -20.50 -16.41 -11.89
C ILE A 127 -21.80 -16.55 -12.70
N ILE A 128 -21.72 -16.83 -14.00
CA ILE A 128 -22.90 -17.09 -14.85
C ILE A 128 -23.67 -18.31 -14.34
N ARG A 129 -22.99 -19.44 -14.08
CA ARG A 129 -23.62 -20.65 -13.55
C ARG A 129 -24.30 -20.43 -12.20
N ASN A 130 -23.75 -19.55 -11.36
CA ASN A 130 -24.33 -19.17 -10.08
C ASN A 130 -25.51 -18.17 -10.22
N GLY A 131 -25.84 -17.73 -11.45
CA GLY A 131 -26.98 -16.86 -11.73
C GLY A 131 -26.70 -15.36 -11.57
N HIS A 132 -25.43 -14.97 -11.44
CA HIS A 132 -25.02 -13.59 -11.13
C HIS A 132 -24.52 -12.79 -12.33
N ALA A 133 -24.45 -13.41 -13.52
CA ALA A 133 -24.04 -12.74 -14.75
C ALA A 133 -24.85 -13.21 -15.95
N TYR A 134 -24.84 -12.41 -17.02
CA TYR A 134 -25.52 -12.72 -18.26
C TYR A 134 -24.70 -12.30 -19.48
N VAL A 135 -24.87 -13.05 -20.56
CA VAL A 135 -24.22 -12.81 -21.86
C VAL A 135 -25.18 -11.99 -22.73
N THR A 136 -24.66 -11.05 -23.51
CA THR A 136 -25.43 -10.28 -24.51
C THR A 136 -25.23 -10.87 -25.91
N ASN A 137 -26.12 -10.50 -26.83
CA ASN A 137 -26.02 -10.94 -28.23
C ASN A 137 -24.74 -10.43 -28.93
N GLN A 138 -24.10 -9.41 -28.36
CA GLN A 138 -22.87 -8.80 -28.84
C GLN A 138 -21.61 -9.50 -28.30
N GLY A 139 -21.76 -10.51 -27.43
CA GLY A 139 -20.64 -11.24 -26.82
C GLY A 139 -20.09 -10.59 -25.54
N ASN A 140 -20.69 -9.50 -25.06
CA ASN A 140 -20.35 -8.95 -23.74
C ASN A 140 -20.91 -9.84 -22.63
N VAL A 141 -20.23 -9.88 -21.50
CA VAL A 141 -20.75 -10.48 -20.27
C VAL A 141 -20.81 -9.42 -19.19
N TYR A 142 -21.97 -9.26 -18.58
CA TYR A 142 -22.20 -8.30 -17.50
C TYR A 142 -22.53 -9.01 -16.20
N PHE A 143 -22.07 -8.43 -15.10
CA PHE A 143 -22.51 -8.79 -13.76
C PHE A 143 -23.89 -8.17 -13.51
N ASN A 144 -24.85 -8.99 -13.09
CA ASN A 144 -26.19 -8.54 -12.72
C ASN A 144 -26.18 -8.04 -11.28
N THR A 145 -26.08 -6.74 -11.08
CA THR A 145 -26.04 -6.11 -9.75
C THR A 145 -27.29 -6.40 -8.92
N GLN A 146 -28.46 -6.57 -9.54
CA GLN A 146 -29.68 -6.92 -8.82
C GLN A 146 -29.62 -8.34 -8.23
N SER A 147 -28.89 -9.26 -8.85
CA SER A 147 -28.81 -10.66 -8.40
C SER A 147 -28.07 -10.85 -7.07
N ILE A 148 -27.18 -9.92 -6.69
CA ILE A 148 -26.47 -9.97 -5.40
C ILE A 148 -27.26 -9.25 -4.29
N GLY A 149 -28.33 -8.55 -4.65
CA GLY A 149 -29.30 -7.96 -3.73
C GLY A 149 -28.68 -6.93 -2.79
N SER A 150 -29.06 -7.00 -1.51
CA SER A 150 -28.59 -6.08 -0.46
C SER A 150 -27.10 -6.23 -0.11
N ARG A 151 -26.39 -7.19 -0.72
CA ARG A 151 -24.94 -7.36 -0.52
C ARG A 151 -24.11 -6.44 -1.43
N TYR A 152 -24.71 -5.76 -2.39
CA TYR A 152 -24.03 -4.71 -3.16
C TYR A 152 -24.07 -3.38 -2.41
N GLY A 153 -22.96 -2.64 -2.37
CA GLY A 153 -22.86 -1.35 -1.68
C GLY A 153 -22.33 -1.45 -0.26
N LYS A 154 -21.41 -2.38 0.02
CA LYS A 154 -20.84 -2.54 1.37
C LYS A 154 -19.85 -1.43 1.70
N LEU A 155 -19.07 -0.94 0.72
CA LEU A 155 -18.05 0.08 0.93
C LEU A 155 -18.65 1.48 0.87
N VAL A 156 -19.57 1.73 -0.06
CA VAL A 156 -20.16 3.07 -0.27
C VAL A 156 -21.67 3.10 -0.07
N ASN A 157 -22.20 4.24 0.37
CA ASN A 157 -23.64 4.43 0.39
C ASN A 157 -24.14 4.65 -1.04
N LEU A 158 -24.87 3.68 -1.59
CA LEU A 158 -25.34 3.67 -2.98
C LEU A 158 -26.42 4.73 -3.29
N GLY A 159 -26.87 5.51 -2.30
CA GLY A 159 -27.89 6.55 -2.45
C GLY A 159 -27.48 7.65 -3.44
N GLY A 160 -27.63 7.38 -4.74
CA GLY A 160 -27.30 8.31 -5.83
C GLY A 160 -26.37 7.76 -6.91
N VAL A 161 -25.94 6.49 -6.85
CA VAL A 161 -25.11 5.90 -7.91
C VAL A 161 -25.96 5.72 -9.17
N VAL A 162 -25.77 6.62 -10.13
CA VAL A 162 -26.31 6.50 -11.49
C VAL A 162 -25.28 5.70 -12.29
N GLY A 163 -25.65 4.51 -12.74
CA GLY A 163 -24.77 3.70 -13.59
C GLY A 163 -24.40 4.42 -14.90
N GLU A 164 -23.36 3.95 -15.58
CA GLU A 164 -22.88 4.58 -16.81
C GLU A 164 -24.00 4.68 -17.86
N GLN A 165 -24.35 5.92 -18.23
CA GLN A 165 -25.30 6.19 -19.30
C GLN A 165 -24.62 6.02 -20.66
N GLY A 166 -25.25 5.29 -21.58
CA GLY A 166 -24.82 5.20 -22.99
C GLY A 166 -24.50 3.81 -23.51
N VAL A 167 -24.39 2.79 -22.65
CA VAL A 167 -24.19 1.39 -23.07
C VAL A 167 -25.55 0.69 -23.20
N GLN A 168 -26.02 0.49 -24.43
CA GLN A 168 -27.40 0.05 -24.69
C GLN A 168 -27.68 -1.45 -24.49
N ASP A 169 -26.66 -2.28 -24.28
CA ASP A 169 -26.84 -3.74 -24.14
C ASP A 169 -26.90 -4.23 -22.68
N LYS A 170 -26.84 -3.32 -21.70
CA LYS A 170 -27.03 -3.62 -20.28
C LYS A 170 -28.52 -3.74 -19.91
N ARG A 171 -28.85 -4.66 -19.00
CA ARG A 171 -30.21 -4.80 -18.44
C ARG A 171 -30.50 -3.74 -17.38
N ASP A 172 -29.49 -3.42 -16.57
CA ASP A 172 -29.52 -2.33 -15.60
C ASP A 172 -28.29 -1.43 -15.81
N PRO A 173 -28.41 -0.09 -15.75
CA PRO A 173 -27.27 0.81 -15.91
C PRO A 173 -26.13 0.56 -14.90
N ARG A 174 -26.44 0.00 -13.73
CA ARG A 174 -25.44 -0.32 -12.68
C ARG A 174 -24.64 -1.58 -13.00
N ASP A 175 -25.09 -2.40 -13.94
CA ASP A 175 -24.39 -3.61 -14.34
C ASP A 175 -23.03 -3.24 -14.98
N PHE A 176 -22.01 -4.02 -14.63
CA PHE A 176 -20.62 -3.77 -15.03
C PHE A 176 -20.05 -4.96 -15.79
N ALA A 177 -19.13 -4.66 -16.72
CA ALA A 177 -18.59 -5.68 -17.61
C ALA A 177 -17.67 -6.65 -16.85
N LEU A 178 -17.90 -7.94 -17.06
CA LEU A 178 -16.97 -9.01 -16.73
C LEU A 178 -16.10 -9.36 -17.95
N TRP A 179 -16.71 -9.34 -19.14
CA TRP A 179 -16.03 -9.57 -20.41
C TRP A 179 -16.53 -8.56 -21.43
N LYS A 180 -15.60 -7.87 -22.10
CA LYS A 180 -15.87 -6.91 -23.17
C LYS A 180 -15.59 -7.58 -24.51
N ALA A 181 -16.59 -7.66 -25.38
CA ALA A 181 -16.41 -8.11 -26.75
C ALA A 181 -15.42 -7.17 -27.46
N SER A 182 -14.47 -7.75 -28.19
CA SER A 182 -13.40 -6.98 -28.82
C SER A 182 -13.91 -6.20 -30.02
N LYS A 183 -13.45 -4.96 -30.18
CA LYS A 183 -13.57 -4.23 -31.44
C LYS A 183 -12.50 -4.69 -32.43
N PRO A 184 -12.66 -4.41 -33.73
CA PRO A 184 -11.59 -4.64 -34.70
C PRO A 184 -10.29 -3.97 -34.27
N HIS A 185 -9.18 -4.69 -34.38
CA HIS A 185 -7.82 -4.24 -34.04
C HIS A 185 -7.51 -4.06 -32.55
N GLU A 186 -8.45 -4.33 -31.64
CA GLU A 186 -8.12 -4.45 -30.21
C GLU A 186 -7.49 -5.83 -29.90
N PRO A 187 -6.58 -5.92 -28.92
CA PRO A 187 -6.11 -7.20 -28.37
C PRO A 187 -7.29 -8.01 -27.83
N HIS A 188 -7.30 -9.30 -28.12
CA HIS A 188 -8.39 -10.18 -27.73
C HIS A 188 -7.90 -11.61 -27.44
N TRP A 189 -8.76 -12.34 -26.76
CA TRP A 189 -8.65 -13.75 -26.47
C TRP A 189 -9.95 -14.45 -26.83
N ASP A 190 -9.84 -15.74 -27.16
CA ASP A 190 -11.00 -16.57 -27.40
C ASP A 190 -11.70 -16.90 -26.07
N SER A 191 -13.03 -16.89 -26.09
CA SER A 191 -13.88 -17.26 -24.96
C SER A 191 -15.17 -17.95 -25.44
N PRO A 192 -15.93 -18.60 -24.55
CA PRO A 192 -17.25 -19.16 -24.88
C PRO A 192 -18.26 -18.14 -25.43
N TRP A 193 -18.01 -16.84 -25.25
CA TRP A 193 -18.89 -15.75 -25.67
C TRP A 193 -18.37 -15.01 -26.90
N GLY A 194 -17.31 -15.52 -27.54
CA GLY A 194 -16.62 -14.87 -28.65
C GLY A 194 -15.34 -14.16 -28.23
N GLN A 195 -14.71 -13.48 -29.18
CA GLN A 195 -13.45 -12.78 -28.96
C GLN A 195 -13.64 -11.53 -28.11
N GLY A 196 -12.81 -11.37 -27.09
CA GLY A 196 -12.89 -10.23 -26.19
C GLY A 196 -11.75 -10.16 -25.21
N ARG A 197 -11.96 -9.39 -24.15
CA ARG A 197 -10.99 -9.15 -23.09
C ARG A 197 -11.70 -8.94 -21.75
N PRO A 198 -11.01 -9.12 -20.62
CA PRO A 198 -11.61 -8.94 -19.30
C PRO A 198 -12.09 -7.50 -19.07
N GLY A 199 -13.10 -7.36 -18.22
CA GLY A 199 -13.42 -6.09 -17.58
C GLY A 199 -12.51 -5.81 -16.38
N TRP A 200 -12.21 -4.55 -16.13
CA TRP A 200 -11.22 -4.11 -15.14
C TRP A 200 -11.34 -4.79 -13.76
N HIS A 201 -12.55 -4.96 -13.23
CA HIS A 201 -12.76 -5.51 -11.88
C HIS A 201 -12.54 -7.02 -11.79
N ILE A 202 -12.89 -7.78 -12.85
CA ILE A 202 -12.88 -9.25 -12.81
C ILE A 202 -11.46 -9.83 -12.72
N GLU A 203 -10.49 -9.03 -13.18
CA GLU A 203 -9.07 -9.32 -13.15
C GLU A 203 -8.61 -9.57 -11.71
N CYS A 204 -8.90 -8.60 -10.84
CA CYS A 204 -8.49 -8.65 -9.45
C CYS A 204 -9.22 -9.74 -8.66
N SER A 205 -10.54 -9.84 -8.81
CA SER A 205 -11.34 -10.91 -8.19
C SER A 205 -10.82 -12.29 -8.51
N THR A 206 -10.48 -12.53 -9.78
CA THR A 206 -9.98 -13.83 -10.24
C THR A 206 -8.60 -14.11 -9.66
N ILE A 207 -7.66 -13.16 -9.78
CA ILE A 207 -6.28 -13.34 -9.33
C ILE A 207 -6.24 -13.54 -7.81
N ALA A 208 -6.90 -12.67 -7.05
CA ALA A 208 -6.98 -12.79 -5.60
C ALA A 208 -7.60 -14.13 -5.16
N SER A 209 -8.71 -14.53 -5.79
CA SER A 209 -9.35 -15.83 -5.51
C SER A 209 -8.51 -17.03 -5.94
N SER A 210 -7.69 -16.91 -6.98
CA SER A 210 -6.82 -18.00 -7.43
C SER A 210 -5.71 -18.32 -6.43
N VAL A 211 -5.30 -17.32 -5.63
CA VAL A 211 -4.25 -17.49 -4.62
C VAL A 211 -4.84 -17.75 -3.22
N PHE A 212 -5.84 -16.97 -2.82
CA PHE A 212 -6.37 -16.97 -1.45
C PHE A 212 -7.75 -17.61 -1.31
N GLY A 213 -8.37 -18.04 -2.42
CA GLY A 213 -9.69 -18.65 -2.39
C GLY A 213 -10.77 -17.70 -1.88
N SER A 214 -11.64 -18.22 -1.02
CA SER A 214 -12.76 -17.48 -0.42
C SER A 214 -12.41 -16.76 0.89
N GLN A 215 -11.13 -16.78 1.31
CA GLN A 215 -10.68 -16.21 2.58
C GLN A 215 -9.50 -15.28 2.38
N LEU A 216 -9.78 -13.97 2.30
CA LEU A 216 -8.77 -12.92 2.22
C LEU A 216 -8.76 -12.10 3.52
N ASP A 217 -7.61 -12.02 4.19
CA ASP A 217 -7.48 -11.19 5.39
C ASP A 217 -7.50 -9.71 4.99
N ILE A 218 -6.53 -9.26 4.18
CA ILE A 218 -6.31 -7.85 3.87
C ILE A 218 -6.43 -7.62 2.37
N HIS A 219 -7.27 -6.66 2.00
CA HIS A 219 -7.32 -6.10 0.66
C HIS A 219 -7.01 -4.61 0.69
N SER A 220 -6.08 -4.13 -0.14
CA SER A 220 -5.65 -2.73 -0.12
C SER A 220 -5.63 -2.04 -1.49
N GLY A 221 -5.89 -0.73 -1.51
CA GLY A 221 -5.78 0.10 -2.71
C GLY A 221 -5.96 1.60 -2.41
N GLY A 222 -5.86 2.44 -3.44
CA GLY A 222 -6.19 3.87 -3.32
C GLY A 222 -7.66 4.06 -2.92
N ILE A 223 -7.99 5.17 -2.25
CA ILE A 223 -9.38 5.47 -1.84
C ILE A 223 -10.35 5.56 -3.03
N ASP A 224 -9.84 5.96 -4.19
CA ASP A 224 -10.55 5.97 -5.46
C ASP A 224 -10.95 4.56 -5.94
N LEU A 225 -10.25 3.52 -5.49
CA LEU A 225 -10.60 2.13 -5.81
C LEU A 225 -11.73 1.58 -4.93
N ALA A 226 -12.07 2.25 -3.81
CA ALA A 226 -13.17 1.79 -2.96
C ALA A 226 -14.48 1.65 -3.74
N PHE A 227 -14.74 2.56 -4.68
CA PHE A 227 -15.85 2.46 -5.62
C PHE A 227 -15.48 3.07 -6.99
N PRO A 228 -15.79 2.38 -8.11
CA PRO A 228 -16.54 1.12 -8.17
C PRO A 228 -15.69 -0.14 -7.99
N HIS A 229 -14.36 -0.03 -7.95
CA HIS A 229 -13.48 -1.18 -8.17
C HIS A 229 -13.60 -2.28 -7.10
N HIS A 230 -13.25 -2.01 -5.84
CA HIS A 230 -13.32 -3.00 -4.77
C HIS A 230 -14.77 -3.41 -4.43
N GLU A 231 -15.75 -2.52 -4.60
CA GLU A 231 -17.17 -2.85 -4.45
C GLU A 231 -17.59 -3.94 -5.46
N ASN A 232 -17.15 -3.80 -6.71
CA ASN A 232 -17.39 -4.79 -7.76
C ASN A 232 -16.62 -6.08 -7.50
N GLU A 233 -15.39 -6.00 -6.96
CA GLU A 233 -14.62 -7.19 -6.60
C GLU A 233 -15.26 -8.01 -5.49
N ILE A 234 -15.77 -7.34 -4.45
CA ILE A 234 -16.55 -7.98 -3.39
C ILE A 234 -17.75 -8.72 -4.01
N ALA A 235 -18.53 -8.04 -4.86
CA ALA A 235 -19.71 -8.62 -5.48
C ALA A 235 -19.38 -9.83 -6.38
N GLN A 236 -18.33 -9.73 -7.20
CA GLN A 236 -17.84 -10.79 -8.07
C GLN A 236 -17.35 -12.00 -7.28
N SER A 237 -16.52 -11.77 -6.27
CA SER A 237 -15.90 -12.82 -5.47
C SER A 237 -16.93 -13.54 -4.60
N GLU A 238 -17.85 -12.81 -3.98
CA GLU A 238 -18.96 -13.40 -3.22
C GLU A 238 -19.95 -14.16 -4.10
N ALA A 239 -20.23 -13.67 -5.31
CA ALA A 239 -21.03 -14.39 -6.31
C ALA A 239 -20.34 -15.68 -6.75
N TYR A 240 -19.02 -15.65 -6.97
CA TYR A 240 -18.23 -16.80 -7.40
C TYR A 240 -18.14 -17.88 -6.31
N HIS A 241 -17.74 -17.49 -5.11
CA HIS A 241 -17.53 -18.37 -3.95
C HIS A 241 -18.82 -18.77 -3.24
N GLN A 242 -19.94 -18.10 -3.53
CA GLN A 242 -21.23 -18.27 -2.85
C GLN A 242 -21.11 -18.06 -1.33
N CYS A 243 -20.38 -17.03 -0.92
CA CYS A 243 -20.18 -16.64 0.47
C CYS A 243 -20.74 -15.24 0.76
N GLU A 244 -20.97 -14.92 2.03
CA GLU A 244 -21.50 -13.62 2.45
C GLU A 244 -20.41 -12.56 2.69
N GLN A 245 -19.16 -12.98 2.89
CA GLN A 245 -18.02 -12.10 3.11
C GLN A 245 -16.77 -12.76 2.50
N TRP A 246 -16.20 -12.11 1.49
CA TRP A 246 -15.00 -12.61 0.80
C TRP A 246 -13.70 -12.10 1.44
N GLY A 247 -13.62 -10.80 1.73
CA GLY A 247 -12.48 -10.15 2.36
C GLY A 247 -12.84 -9.60 3.74
N ASN A 248 -11.90 -9.69 4.68
CA ASN A 248 -12.13 -9.26 6.06
C ASN A 248 -11.81 -7.77 6.27
N TYR A 249 -10.64 -7.30 5.81
CA TYR A 249 -10.16 -5.94 6.06
C TYR A 249 -9.85 -5.21 4.76
N PHE A 250 -10.54 -4.09 4.50
CA PHE A 250 -10.31 -3.23 3.35
C PHE A 250 -9.59 -1.95 3.76
N LEU A 251 -8.32 -1.83 3.36
CA LEU A 251 -7.44 -0.73 3.72
C LEU A 251 -7.29 0.22 2.53
N HIS A 252 -7.85 1.43 2.64
CA HIS A 252 -7.79 2.44 1.60
C HIS A 252 -6.87 3.60 1.96
N SER A 253 -6.00 3.98 1.04
CA SER A 253 -5.08 5.12 1.20
C SER A 253 -5.63 6.35 0.47
N ALA A 254 -5.87 7.44 1.20
CA ALA A 254 -6.24 8.73 0.61
C ALA A 254 -5.01 9.57 0.31
N ILE A 255 -4.83 10.08 -0.91
CA ILE A 255 -3.69 10.95 -1.21
C ILE A 255 -3.81 12.23 -0.37
N ASP A 256 -2.90 12.40 0.58
CA ASP A 256 -2.84 13.60 1.42
C ASP A 256 -1.37 13.99 1.55
N TYR A 257 -0.98 15.00 0.77
CA TYR A 257 0.30 15.67 0.89
C TYR A 257 0.09 17.17 0.63
N SER A 258 0.87 17.96 1.35
CA SER A 258 0.94 19.41 1.20
C SER A 258 2.37 19.88 1.38
N ASP A 259 2.70 21.07 0.86
CA ASP A 259 4.01 21.68 1.09
C ASP A 259 4.31 21.82 2.59
N ALA A 260 3.30 22.11 3.41
CA ALA A 260 3.41 22.16 4.86
C ALA A 260 3.84 20.80 5.43
N SER A 261 3.14 19.70 5.09
CA SER A 261 3.47 18.35 5.55
C SER A 261 4.86 17.89 5.09
N MET A 262 5.28 18.27 3.88
CA MET A 262 6.61 17.94 3.35
C MET A 262 7.73 18.72 4.07
N ASN A 263 7.48 19.98 4.40
CA ASN A 263 8.42 20.80 5.16
C ASN A 263 8.56 20.30 6.61
N GLU A 264 7.45 19.90 7.23
CA GLU A 264 7.45 19.26 8.54
C GLU A 264 8.26 17.95 8.52
N ALA A 265 7.98 17.06 7.56
CA ALA A 265 8.73 15.81 7.39
C ALA A 265 10.23 16.04 7.20
N ARG A 266 10.63 17.07 6.42
CA ARG A 266 12.03 17.45 6.23
C ARG A 266 12.68 17.92 7.54
N SER A 267 11.99 18.77 8.30
CA SER A 267 12.47 19.27 9.60
C SER A 267 12.66 18.14 10.60
N THR A 268 11.68 17.24 10.70
CA THR A 268 11.73 16.05 11.53
C THR A 268 12.90 15.15 11.16
N LEU A 269 13.06 14.84 9.86
CA LEU A 269 14.18 14.00 9.40
C LEU A 269 15.54 14.64 9.66
N SER A 270 15.66 15.96 9.48
CA SER A 270 16.90 16.70 9.79
C SER A 270 17.25 16.59 11.27
N THR A 271 16.26 16.77 12.16
CA THR A 271 16.44 16.65 13.61
C THR A 271 16.89 15.24 14.02
N ILE A 272 16.25 14.21 13.47
CA ILE A 272 16.61 12.81 13.71
C ILE A 272 18.04 12.52 13.24
N SER A 273 18.40 13.01 12.05
CA SER A 273 19.73 12.81 11.47
C SER A 273 20.82 13.51 12.29
N ALA A 274 20.57 14.75 12.71
CA ALA A 274 21.47 15.51 13.57
C ALA A 274 21.69 14.83 14.93
N PHE A 275 20.63 14.33 15.57
CA PHE A 275 20.76 13.53 16.78
C PHE A 275 21.61 12.28 16.54
N CYS A 276 21.36 11.56 15.44
CA CYS A 276 22.12 10.36 15.13
C CYS A 276 23.63 10.64 14.97
N HIS A 277 23.96 11.74 14.29
CA HIS A 277 25.33 12.20 14.13
C HIS A 277 25.97 12.56 15.47
N ASN A 278 25.30 13.37 16.30
CA ASN A 278 25.82 13.81 17.59
C ASN A 278 26.01 12.66 18.57
N ALA A 279 25.04 11.74 18.64
CA ALA A 279 25.15 10.55 19.48
C ALA A 279 26.32 9.66 19.01
N GLN A 280 26.52 9.50 17.69
CA GLN A 280 27.64 8.75 17.16
C GLN A 280 28.99 9.43 17.44
N ALA A 281 29.08 10.75 17.28
CA ALA A 281 30.26 11.53 17.66
C ALA A 281 30.56 11.41 19.16
N TYR A 282 29.54 11.46 20.01
CA TYR A 282 29.67 11.21 21.44
C TYR A 282 30.19 9.83 21.72
N MET A 283 29.66 8.77 21.08
CA MET A 283 30.08 7.38 21.25
C MET A 283 31.52 7.12 20.77
N GLN A 284 31.99 7.86 19.77
CA GLN A 284 33.36 7.79 19.26
C GLN A 284 34.35 8.64 20.06
N GLY A 285 33.86 9.51 20.96
CA GLY A 285 34.69 10.42 21.74
C GLY A 285 35.06 11.70 21.02
N HIS A 286 34.45 11.96 19.85
CA HIS A 286 34.60 13.21 19.09
C HIS A 286 33.76 14.36 19.67
N LEU A 287 32.74 14.05 20.48
CA LEU A 287 31.94 15.03 21.20
C LEU A 287 32.13 14.89 22.72
N GLN A 288 32.44 16.00 23.38
CA GLN A 288 32.58 16.11 24.83
C GLN A 288 31.39 16.86 25.44
N CYS A 289 30.78 16.28 26.48
CA CYS A 289 29.63 16.86 27.19
C CYS A 289 29.78 16.65 28.71
N GLN A 290 28.85 17.21 29.49
CA GLN A 290 28.75 16.92 30.92
C GLN A 290 28.48 15.42 31.18
N PRO A 291 28.69 14.92 32.40
CA PRO A 291 28.27 13.57 32.79
C PRO A 291 26.82 13.32 32.39
N ILE A 292 26.59 12.21 31.69
CA ILE A 292 25.29 11.81 31.20
C ILE A 292 24.49 11.20 32.35
N ASP A 293 23.24 11.63 32.51
CA ASP A 293 22.27 10.92 33.35
C ASP A 293 21.71 9.72 32.57
N GLU A 294 22.41 8.59 32.64
CA GLU A 294 21.97 7.37 31.94
C GLU A 294 20.65 6.83 32.49
N GLY A 295 20.38 6.99 33.78
CA GLY A 295 19.17 6.46 34.42
C GLY A 295 17.92 7.03 33.78
N ILE A 296 17.89 8.37 33.62
CA ILE A 296 16.79 9.06 32.95
C ILE A 296 16.69 8.63 31.47
N LEU A 297 17.81 8.50 30.76
CA LEU A 297 17.77 8.13 29.33
C LEU A 297 17.28 6.70 29.11
N TRP A 298 17.65 5.74 29.97
CA TRP A 298 17.13 4.37 29.91
C TRP A 298 15.64 4.30 30.22
N GLU A 299 15.18 5.05 31.22
CA GLU A 299 13.75 5.17 31.53
C GLU A 299 12.97 5.71 30.33
N ARG A 300 13.46 6.79 29.71
CA ARG A 300 12.85 7.39 28.51
C ARG A 300 12.84 6.43 27.33
N LEU A 301 13.94 5.71 27.08
CA LEU A 301 14.00 4.72 26.00
C LEU A 301 12.95 3.61 26.19
N CYS A 302 12.83 3.07 27.40
CA CYS A 302 11.85 2.03 27.72
C CYS A 302 10.40 2.53 27.57
N ALA A 303 10.13 3.75 28.03
CA ALA A 303 8.83 4.39 27.88
C ALA A 303 8.48 4.62 26.39
N THR A 304 9.44 5.09 25.59
CA THR A 304 9.26 5.28 24.14
C THR A 304 9.02 3.96 23.43
N GLN A 305 9.75 2.88 23.76
CA GLN A 305 9.52 1.54 23.21
C GLN A 305 8.09 1.05 23.44
N THR A 306 7.61 1.20 24.68
CA THR A 306 6.25 0.84 25.07
C THR A 306 5.21 1.69 24.32
N SER A 307 5.46 3.01 24.24
CA SER A 307 4.56 3.95 23.57
C SER A 307 4.44 3.69 22.08
N VAL A 308 5.57 3.56 21.37
CA VAL A 308 5.61 3.27 19.92
C VAL A 308 4.88 1.97 19.62
N ARG A 309 5.15 0.89 20.36
CA ARG A 309 4.44 -0.39 20.16
C ARG A 309 2.94 -0.24 20.36
N LYS A 310 2.51 0.53 21.37
CA LYS A 310 1.09 0.77 21.66
C LYS A 310 0.41 1.54 20.53
N VAL A 311 0.97 2.67 20.10
CA VAL A 311 0.33 3.51 19.06
C VAL A 311 0.33 2.82 17.70
N LEU A 312 1.38 2.07 17.35
CA LEU A 312 1.40 1.28 16.11
C LEU A 312 0.46 0.06 16.16
N SER A 313 0.04 -0.39 17.34
CA SER A 313 -1.00 -1.41 17.50
C SER A 313 -2.42 -0.85 17.36
N ASP A 314 -2.59 0.47 17.37
CA ASP A 314 -3.85 1.17 17.18
C ASP A 314 -3.86 1.88 15.82
N ASP A 315 -4.26 1.15 14.79
CA ASP A 315 -4.42 1.67 13.43
C ASP A 315 -3.13 2.24 12.83
N PHE A 316 -1.99 1.62 13.20
CA PHE A 316 -0.68 1.94 12.64
C PHE A 316 -0.32 3.43 12.76
N ASP A 317 -0.64 4.08 13.89
CA ASP A 317 -0.48 5.53 14.10
C ASP A 317 1.01 5.97 14.08
N THR A 318 1.54 6.16 12.87
CA THR A 318 2.93 6.57 12.63
C THR A 318 3.22 7.99 13.10
N PRO A 319 2.32 8.98 12.99
CA PRO A 319 2.57 10.32 13.55
C PRO A 319 2.88 10.26 15.05
N LYS A 320 2.05 9.59 15.86
CA LYS A 320 2.31 9.48 17.30
C LYS A 320 3.56 8.67 17.63
N ALA A 321 3.90 7.69 16.80
CA ALA A 321 5.15 6.94 16.95
C ALA A 321 6.37 7.85 16.71
N VAL A 322 6.33 8.71 15.69
CA VAL A 322 7.36 9.71 15.41
C VAL A 322 7.45 10.72 16.55
N ASP A 323 6.32 11.21 17.09
CA ASP A 323 6.32 12.12 18.24
C ASP A 323 7.02 11.51 19.47
N ALA A 324 6.76 10.24 19.76
CA ALA A 324 7.42 9.52 20.86
C ALA A 324 8.94 9.40 20.65
N ILE A 325 9.38 9.21 19.40
CA ILE A 325 10.81 9.19 19.03
C ILE A 325 11.41 10.59 19.16
N MET A 326 10.71 11.63 18.70
CA MET A 326 11.17 13.00 18.79
C MET A 326 11.30 13.46 20.25
N SER A 327 10.41 13.02 21.14
CA SER A 327 10.53 13.24 22.58
C SER A 327 11.78 12.57 23.17
N LEU A 328 12.07 11.32 22.78
CA LEU A 328 13.30 10.62 23.19
C LEU A 328 14.55 11.36 22.70
N ILE A 329 14.54 11.80 21.44
CA ILE A 329 15.63 12.55 20.82
C ILE A 329 15.86 13.89 21.52
N HIS A 330 14.79 14.60 21.89
CA HIS A 330 14.88 15.84 22.65
C HIS A 330 15.64 15.63 23.97
N HIS A 331 15.26 14.62 24.75
CA HIS A 331 15.95 14.28 26.00
C HIS A 331 17.41 13.87 25.78
N GLY A 332 17.71 13.11 24.72
CA GLY A 332 19.07 12.77 24.34
C GLY A 332 19.92 14.00 24.00
N ASN A 333 19.38 14.91 23.18
CA ASN A 333 20.06 16.15 22.80
C ASN A 333 20.33 17.06 24.01
N CYS A 334 19.42 17.14 24.99
CA CYS A 334 19.67 17.88 26.24
C CYS A 334 20.89 17.36 27.02
N GLN A 335 21.22 16.08 26.89
CA GLN A 335 22.39 15.46 27.53
C GLN A 335 23.68 15.60 26.70
N LEU A 336 23.56 15.82 25.39
CA LEU A 336 24.69 15.95 24.44
C LEU A 336 25.19 17.40 24.25
N GLN A 337 24.96 18.29 25.21
CA GLN A 337 25.39 19.68 25.10
C GLN A 337 26.94 19.79 25.18
N PRO A 338 27.61 20.38 24.18
CA PRO A 338 29.07 20.43 24.13
C PRO A 338 29.68 21.22 25.28
N VAL A 339 30.81 20.75 25.83
CA VAL A 339 31.57 21.47 26.86
C VAL A 339 33.07 21.50 26.57
N THR A 340 33.76 22.52 27.06
CA THR A 340 35.21 22.72 26.86
C THR A 340 36.08 22.00 27.89
N LYS A 341 35.50 21.58 29.02
CA LYS A 341 36.18 20.81 30.07
C LYS A 341 35.23 19.74 30.60
N VAL A 342 35.69 18.49 30.62
CA VAL A 342 34.92 17.34 31.10
C VAL A 342 35.39 16.94 32.50
N HIS A 343 34.45 16.68 33.39
CA HIS A 343 34.71 16.10 34.71
C HIS A 343 33.82 14.87 34.89
N GLY A 344 34.42 13.69 35.12
CA GLY A 344 33.69 12.46 35.44
C GLY A 344 33.78 11.36 34.38
N PRO A 345 33.22 10.17 34.68
CA PRO A 345 33.24 9.02 33.79
C PRO A 345 32.33 9.22 32.58
N ARG A 346 32.77 8.68 31.42
CA ARG A 346 32.02 8.69 30.16
C ARG A 346 31.44 7.29 29.92
N SER A 347 30.14 7.20 29.67
CA SER A 347 29.48 5.95 29.29
C SER A 347 28.62 6.15 28.04
N PRO A 348 28.91 5.44 26.93
CA PRO A 348 28.20 5.60 25.66
C PRO A 348 27.03 4.63 25.46
N VAL A 349 26.78 3.73 26.41
CA VAL A 349 25.93 2.54 26.19
C VAL A 349 24.49 2.93 25.88
N VAL A 350 23.92 3.86 26.64
CA VAL A 350 22.52 4.29 26.45
C VAL A 350 22.30 4.94 25.08
N PHE A 351 23.25 5.74 24.59
CA PHE A 351 23.16 6.31 23.24
C PHE A 351 23.28 5.27 22.14
N GLY A 352 24.07 4.20 22.36
CA GLY A 352 24.10 3.06 21.45
C GLY A 352 22.74 2.38 21.32
N ALA A 353 22.06 2.16 22.45
CA ALA A 353 20.72 1.58 22.48
C ALA A 353 19.67 2.51 21.85
N MET A 354 19.71 3.82 22.16
CA MET A 354 18.84 4.82 21.54
C MET A 354 19.03 4.87 20.03
N LEU A 355 20.28 4.92 19.54
CA LEU A 355 20.59 4.91 18.10
C LEU A 355 20.07 3.65 17.42
N SER A 356 20.30 2.48 18.02
CA SER A 356 19.82 1.21 17.49
C SER A 356 18.31 1.23 17.35
N TYR A 357 17.60 1.67 18.39
CA TYR A 357 16.15 1.70 18.41
C TYR A 357 15.56 2.73 17.42
N VAL A 358 16.12 3.95 17.36
CA VAL A 358 15.68 4.97 16.39
C VAL A 358 15.89 4.49 14.96
N ARG A 359 17.05 3.88 14.65
CA ARG A 359 17.32 3.31 13.32
C ARG A 359 16.38 2.17 12.98
N GLU A 360 16.09 1.30 13.94
CA GLU A 360 15.14 0.19 13.76
C GLU A 360 13.75 0.71 13.38
N ILE A 361 13.18 1.64 14.14
CA ILE A 361 11.83 2.16 13.86
C ILE A 361 11.79 2.99 12.58
N MET A 362 12.80 3.81 12.30
CA MET A 362 12.85 4.53 11.02
C MET A 362 12.96 3.55 9.83
N GLY A 363 13.67 2.44 9.99
CA GLY A 363 13.72 1.35 9.01
C GLY A 363 12.41 0.56 8.86
N VAL A 364 11.54 0.56 9.88
CA VAL A 364 10.14 0.10 9.77
C VAL A 364 9.33 1.08 8.94
N PHE A 365 9.60 2.39 9.04
CA PHE A 365 8.95 3.42 8.21
C PHE A 365 9.59 3.61 6.82
N GLY A 366 10.49 2.72 6.41
CA GLY A 366 11.15 2.78 5.09
C GLY A 366 12.27 3.82 4.97
N VAL A 367 12.65 4.48 6.07
CA VAL A 367 13.68 5.53 6.09
C VAL A 367 15.02 4.95 6.54
N ASP A 368 16.06 5.12 5.73
CA ASP A 368 17.44 4.77 6.12
C ASP A 368 18.19 6.02 6.55
N LEU A 369 18.56 6.06 7.82
CA LEU A 369 19.32 7.16 8.40
C LEU A 369 20.84 7.09 8.09
N LEU A 370 21.30 6.01 7.45
CA LEU A 370 22.70 5.79 7.05
C LEU A 370 22.95 6.16 5.58
N ASP A 371 21.90 6.46 4.80
CA ASP A 371 22.07 6.83 3.40
C ASP A 371 22.70 8.22 3.26
N THR A 372 24.01 8.21 3.02
CA THR A 372 24.85 9.41 2.82
C THR A 372 24.39 10.33 1.68
N LYS A 373 23.60 9.85 0.69
CA LYS A 373 23.07 10.73 -0.37
C LYS A 373 22.05 11.74 0.15
N SER A 374 21.24 11.35 1.14
CA SER A 374 20.26 12.23 1.80
C SER A 374 20.93 13.18 2.81
N GLN A 375 22.03 12.75 3.43
CA GLN A 375 22.80 13.57 4.38
C GLN A 375 23.53 14.74 3.70
N ASN A 376 24.12 14.53 2.51
CA ASN A 376 24.81 15.60 1.78
C ASN A 376 23.86 16.72 1.31
N TYR A 377 22.62 16.38 0.93
CA TYR A 377 21.64 17.39 0.51
C TYR A 377 21.15 18.29 1.67
N LEU A 378 21.21 17.81 2.92
CA LEU A 378 20.86 18.58 4.12
C LEU A 378 22.05 19.43 4.61
N LEU A 379 23.27 18.91 4.52
CA LEU A 379 24.50 19.64 4.90
C LEU A 379 24.79 20.81 3.95
N ASP A 380 24.59 20.65 2.64
CA ASP A 380 24.85 21.71 1.65
C ASP A 380 23.96 22.96 1.82
N ARG A 381 22.80 22.85 2.47
CA ARG A 381 21.93 24.00 2.78
C ARG A 381 22.19 24.66 4.11
N THR A 382 22.90 24.00 5.02
CA THR A 382 23.25 24.62 6.31
C THR A 382 24.45 25.55 6.15
N MET A 383 25.30 25.31 5.13
CA MET A 383 26.42 26.19 4.75
C MET A 383 26.05 27.30 3.74
N ALA A 384 24.80 27.34 3.25
CA ALA A 384 24.34 28.37 2.31
C ALA A 384 23.70 29.59 3.00
N HIS A 385 23.70 29.62 4.34
CA HIS A 385 23.20 30.73 5.17
C HIS A 385 24.23 31.19 6.23
N GLU A 386 25.51 31.18 5.87
CA GLU A 386 26.53 32.03 6.50
C GLU A 386 27.03 33.11 5.52
#